data_AF-A0AAU1CNL8-F1
#
_entry.id   AF-A0AAU1CNL8-F1
#
_cell.length_a   1.000
_cell.length_b   1.000
_cell.length_c   1.000
_cell.angle_alpha   90.00
_cell.angle_beta   90.00
_cell.angle_gamma   90.00
#
_symmetry.space_group_name_H-M   'P 1'
#
loop_
_entity.id
_entity.type
_entity.pdbx_description
1 polymer ?
#
loop_
_entity_poly.entity_id
_entity_poly.type
_entity_poly.pdbx_seq_one_letter_code
_entity_poly.pdbx_strand_id
1 'polypeptide(L)'
;MESFLEDDDRVQQLRRCINDNTLPLDVRVIGSLVLLMGLQITRILELTTNDVAVQEATVQLKLDGTLLQLPPRLAQLVLKHLEHAEAAWEVNRAASTTPWLFAGLNPARPIQSQYIYLKLRRLGLGGLAGRNTARLALAADVSASILAALTGTSIDNATDWANFVKRNWTDYIASRRKDRP
;
A
#
# COMPACT_ATOMS: atom_id res chain seq x y z
N MET A 1 23.11 8.53 -14.02
CA MET A 1 22.59 9.65 -13.19
C MET A 1 21.06 9.71 -13.17
N GLU A 2 20.34 8.86 -13.91
CA GLU A 2 18.87 8.81 -13.90
C GLU A 2 18.27 8.10 -12.67
N SER A 3 18.99 7.14 -12.07
CA SER A 3 18.48 6.36 -10.93
C SER A 3 18.21 7.17 -9.65
N PHE A 4 18.97 8.23 -9.40
CA PHE A 4 18.83 9.05 -8.18
C PHE A 4 17.59 9.95 -8.23
N LEU A 5 17.34 10.58 -9.38
CA LEU A 5 16.16 11.42 -9.60
C LEU A 5 14.84 10.63 -9.51
N GLU A 6 14.86 9.36 -9.92
CA GLU A 6 13.69 8.49 -9.82
C GLU A 6 13.42 8.00 -8.39
N ASP A 7 14.47 7.87 -7.56
CA ASP A 7 14.30 7.55 -6.14
C ASP A 7 13.79 8.76 -5.35
N ASP A 8 14.27 9.97 -5.66
CA ASP A 8 13.79 11.21 -5.02
C ASP A 8 12.31 11.50 -5.34
N ASP A 9 11.88 11.35 -6.60
CA ASP A 9 10.47 11.48 -7.00
C ASP A 9 9.60 10.42 -6.29
N ARG A 10 10.08 9.18 -6.17
CA ARG A 10 9.39 8.10 -5.45
C ARG A 10 9.23 8.43 -3.97
N VAL A 11 10.30 8.89 -3.29
CA VAL A 11 10.25 9.28 -1.87
C VAL A 11 9.31 10.47 -1.68
N GLN A 12 9.31 11.45 -2.58
CA GLN A 12 8.41 12.59 -2.51
C GLN A 12 6.94 12.16 -2.69
N GLN A 13 6.64 11.32 -3.67
CA GLN A 13 5.29 10.77 -3.88
C GLN A 13 4.82 9.95 -2.68
N LEU A 14 5.72 9.15 -2.08
CA LEU A 14 5.40 8.39 -0.88
C LEU A 14 5.09 9.31 0.30
N ARG A 15 5.92 10.34 0.52
CA ARG A 15 5.68 11.34 1.56
C ARG A 15 4.33 12.03 1.39
N ARG A 16 3.91 12.33 0.15
CA ARG A 16 2.58 12.86 -0.15
C ARG A 16 1.50 11.84 0.22
N CYS A 17 1.59 10.59 -0.25
CA CYS A 17 0.61 9.56 0.10
C CYS A 17 0.45 9.36 1.62
N ILE A 18 1.55 9.38 2.37
CA ILE A 18 1.52 9.19 3.82
C ILE A 18 1.00 10.43 4.56
N ASN A 19 1.46 11.63 4.21
CA ASN A 19 1.26 12.83 5.06
C ASN A 19 0.24 13.85 4.52
N ASP A 20 -0.04 13.86 3.21
CA ASP A 20 -0.92 14.84 2.59
C ASP A 20 -2.40 14.49 2.79
N ASN A 21 -3.02 15.11 3.79
CA ASN A 21 -4.43 14.90 4.11
C ASN A 21 -5.41 15.52 3.09
N THR A 22 -4.92 16.29 2.10
CA THR A 22 -5.76 16.78 1.00
C THR A 22 -6.01 15.72 -0.06
N LEU A 23 -5.18 14.66 -0.08
CA LEU A 23 -5.39 13.51 -0.95
C LEU A 23 -6.50 12.61 -0.40
N PRO A 24 -7.37 12.07 -1.29
CA PRO A 24 -8.36 11.07 -0.90
C PRO A 24 -7.72 9.86 -0.20
N LEU A 25 -8.37 9.35 0.84
CA LEU A 25 -7.83 8.26 1.67
C LEU A 25 -7.52 7.00 0.86
N ASP A 26 -8.37 6.62 -0.08
CA ASP A 26 -8.15 5.48 -0.98
C ASP A 26 -6.87 5.65 -1.80
N VAL A 27 -6.64 6.85 -2.35
CA VAL A 27 -5.43 7.18 -3.10
C VAL A 27 -4.18 7.09 -2.23
N ARG A 28 -4.26 7.59 -1.00
CA ARG A 28 -3.16 7.55 -0.03
C ARG A 28 -2.78 6.13 0.33
N VAL A 29 -3.77 5.26 0.59
CA VAL A 29 -3.53 3.85 0.90
C VAL A 29 -2.97 3.12 -0.31
N ILE A 30 -3.66 3.18 -1.47
CA ILE A 30 -3.22 2.50 -2.70
C ILE A 30 -1.83 2.96 -3.10
N GLY A 31 -1.59 4.27 -3.12
CA GLY A 31 -0.30 4.84 -3.49
C GLY A 31 0.82 4.41 -2.56
N SER A 32 0.57 4.38 -1.25
CA SER A 32 1.56 3.90 -0.27
C SER A 32 1.85 2.41 -0.43
N LEU A 33 0.83 1.57 -0.66
CA LEU A 33 1.00 0.14 -0.92
C LEU A 33 1.78 -0.12 -2.21
N VAL A 34 1.54 0.66 -3.27
CA VAL A 34 2.36 0.56 -4.49
C VAL A 34 3.81 0.98 -4.22
N LEU A 35 4.01 2.13 -3.60
CA LEU A 35 5.33 2.76 -3.45
C LEU A 35 6.22 2.06 -2.43
N LEU A 36 5.66 1.66 -1.30
CA LEU A 36 6.38 0.92 -0.26
C LEU A 36 6.44 -0.54 -0.61
N MET A 37 5.28 -1.11 -0.96
CA MET A 37 5.14 -2.56 -1.02
C MET A 37 5.39 -3.16 -2.40
N GLY A 38 5.46 -2.32 -3.43
CA GLY A 38 5.61 -2.80 -4.80
C GLY A 38 4.41 -3.59 -5.31
N LEU A 39 3.24 -3.40 -4.69
CA LEU A 39 2.03 -4.12 -5.07
C LEU A 39 1.44 -3.57 -6.35
N GLN A 40 0.91 -4.46 -7.18
CA GLN A 40 0.16 -4.05 -8.36
C GLN A 40 -1.19 -3.48 -7.93
N ILE A 41 -1.63 -2.39 -8.58
CA ILE A 41 -2.92 -1.76 -8.27
C ILE A 41 -4.06 -2.77 -8.41
N THR A 42 -4.09 -3.56 -9.48
CA THR A 42 -5.10 -4.62 -9.66
C THR A 42 -5.17 -5.55 -8.46
N ARG A 43 -4.01 -5.99 -7.94
CA ARG A 43 -3.94 -6.85 -6.75
C ARG A 43 -4.42 -6.17 -5.48
N ILE A 44 -4.08 -4.89 -5.29
CA ILE A 44 -4.55 -4.10 -4.13
C ILE A 44 -6.08 -3.97 -4.16
N LEU A 45 -6.67 -3.77 -5.34
CA LEU A 45 -8.11 -3.56 -5.47
C LEU A 45 -8.93 -4.82 -5.23
N GLU A 46 -8.30 -6.00 -5.32
CA GLU A 46 -8.92 -7.29 -4.98
C GLU A 46 -8.93 -7.59 -3.47
N LEU A 47 -8.31 -6.74 -2.64
CA LEU A 47 -8.29 -6.96 -1.20
C LEU A 47 -9.69 -6.80 -0.60
N THR A 48 -9.96 -7.63 0.40
CA THR A 48 -11.15 -7.59 1.24
C THR A 48 -10.81 -7.06 2.63
N THR A 49 -11.83 -6.69 3.40
CA THR A 49 -11.64 -6.30 4.80
C THR A 49 -11.01 -7.43 5.62
N ASN A 50 -11.31 -8.69 5.27
CA ASN A 50 -10.75 -9.89 5.90
C ASN A 50 -9.25 -10.10 5.60
N ASP A 51 -8.71 -9.43 4.58
CA ASP A 51 -7.27 -9.47 4.29
C ASP A 51 -6.47 -8.50 5.16
N VAL A 52 -7.14 -7.69 5.98
CA VAL A 52 -6.50 -6.83 6.98
C VAL A 52 -6.65 -7.49 8.36
N ALA A 53 -5.53 -7.91 8.94
CA ALA A 53 -5.48 -8.48 10.27
C ALA A 53 -4.94 -7.45 11.27
N VAL A 54 -5.66 -7.25 12.38
CA VAL A 54 -5.26 -6.36 13.48
C VAL A 54 -4.92 -7.23 14.68
N GLN A 55 -3.66 -7.24 15.11
CA GLN A 55 -3.17 -8.08 16.21
C GLN A 55 -2.34 -7.24 17.18
N GLU A 56 -2.76 -7.17 18.45
CA GLU A 56 -1.96 -6.61 19.57
C GLU A 56 -1.23 -5.29 19.26
N ALA A 57 -1.91 -4.37 18.55
CA ALA A 57 -1.41 -3.06 18.07
C ALA A 57 -0.55 -3.06 16.79
N THR A 58 -0.45 -4.17 16.08
CA THR A 58 0.11 -4.25 14.73
C THR A 58 -0.99 -4.49 13.69
N VAL A 59 -0.78 -3.96 12.49
CA VAL A 59 -1.66 -4.18 11.34
C VAL A 59 -0.88 -4.97 10.31
N GLN A 60 -1.47 -6.05 9.85
CA GLN A 60 -0.90 -6.96 8.87
C GLN A 60 -1.84 -7.05 7.66
N LEU A 61 -1.24 -7.14 6.48
CA LEU A 61 -1.93 -7.37 5.23
C LEU A 61 -1.68 -8.81 4.78
N LYS A 62 -2.74 -9.58 4.60
CA LYS A 62 -2.67 -10.93 4.06
C LYS A 62 -2.58 -10.86 2.54
N LEU A 63 -1.47 -11.34 1.99
CA LEU A 63 -1.23 -11.42 0.56
C LEU A 63 -0.75 -12.83 0.22
N ASP A 64 -1.47 -13.53 -0.66
CA ASP A 64 -1.08 -14.85 -1.17
C ASP A 64 -0.72 -15.86 -0.06
N GLY A 65 -1.47 -15.80 1.05
CA GLY A 65 -1.24 -16.65 2.23
C GLY A 65 -0.14 -16.18 3.18
N THR A 66 0.57 -15.10 2.86
CA THR A 66 1.61 -14.48 3.70
C THR A 66 1.05 -13.26 4.43
N LEU A 67 1.35 -13.11 5.72
CA LEU A 67 1.01 -11.90 6.49
C LEU A 67 2.18 -10.92 6.45
N LEU A 68 1.91 -9.70 5.96
CA LEU A 68 2.90 -8.63 5.88
C LEU A 68 2.58 -7.53 6.86
N GLN A 69 3.48 -7.29 7.81
CA GLN A 69 3.29 -6.24 8.78
C GLN A 69 3.48 -4.85 8.16
N LEU A 70 2.51 -3.98 8.37
CA LEU A 70 2.50 -2.62 7.82
C LEU A 70 3.27 -1.65 8.72
N PRO A 71 4.07 -0.72 8.15
CA PRO A 71 4.69 0.36 8.90
C PRO A 71 3.65 1.19 9.67
N PRO A 72 3.93 1.67 10.90
CA PRO A 72 2.94 2.31 11.77
C PRO A 72 2.09 3.40 11.10
N ARG A 73 2.69 4.29 10.30
CA ARG A 73 1.95 5.33 9.58
C ARG A 73 1.04 4.77 8.48
N LEU A 74 1.49 3.75 7.76
CA LEU A 74 0.64 3.07 6.77
C LEU A 74 -0.46 2.25 7.45
N ALA A 75 -0.13 1.57 8.56
CA ALA A 75 -1.06 0.84 9.39
C ALA A 75 -2.24 1.73 9.82
N GLN A 76 -1.97 2.95 10.29
CA GLN A 76 -3.02 3.92 10.63
C GLN A 76 -3.90 4.30 9.44
N LEU A 77 -3.31 4.51 8.25
CA LEU A 77 -4.09 4.81 7.04
C LEU A 77 -4.97 3.63 6.61
N VAL A 78 -4.43 2.42 6.68
CA VAL A 78 -5.16 1.19 6.35
C VAL A 78 -6.28 0.95 7.35
N LEU A 79 -6.05 1.12 8.65
CA LEU A 79 -7.10 1.02 9.68
C LEU A 79 -8.24 2.00 9.44
N LYS A 80 -7.91 3.27 9.22
CA LYS A 80 -8.93 4.29 8.92
C LYS A 80 -9.73 3.95 7.66
N HIS A 81 -9.06 3.38 6.65
CA HIS A 81 -9.74 2.97 5.43
C HIS A 81 -10.60 1.73 5.64
N LEU A 82 -10.12 0.77 6.43
CA LEU A 82 -10.85 -0.44 6.83
C LEU A 82 -12.15 -0.07 7.54
N GLU A 83 -12.12 0.83 8.52
CA GLU A 83 -13.32 1.31 9.23
C GLU A 83 -14.38 1.85 8.26
N HIS A 84 -13.97 2.66 7.29
CA HIS A 84 -14.88 3.17 6.26
C HIS A 84 -15.42 2.07 5.35
N ALA A 85 -14.58 1.10 4.98
CA ALA A 85 -14.96 -0.01 4.11
C ALA A 85 -15.95 -0.95 4.81
N GLU A 86 -15.73 -1.25 6.09
CA GLU A 86 -16.62 -2.07 6.92
C GLU A 86 -17.99 -1.39 7.10
N ALA A 87 -17.99 -0.09 7.44
CA ALA A 87 -19.23 0.68 7.54
C ALA A 87 -19.99 0.72 6.21
N ALA A 88 -19.29 0.93 5.09
CA ALA A 88 -19.90 0.92 3.76
C ALA A 88 -20.46 -0.47 3.39
N TRP A 89 -19.74 -1.53 3.73
CA TRP A 89 -20.20 -2.90 3.47
C TRP A 89 -21.41 -3.27 4.31
N GLU A 90 -21.45 -2.88 5.59
CA GLU A 90 -22.59 -3.15 6.48
C GLU A 90 -23.90 -2.62 5.89
N VAL A 91 -23.88 -1.41 5.35
CA VAL A 91 -25.04 -0.78 4.68
C VAL A 91 -25.41 -1.47 3.36
N ASN A 92 -24.44 -2.13 2.70
CA ASN A 92 -24.60 -2.74 1.39
C ASN A 92 -24.62 -4.29 1.40
N ARG A 93 -24.80 -4.93 2.56
CA ARG A 93 -24.76 -6.41 2.67
C ARG A 93 -25.77 -7.14 1.80
N ALA A 94 -26.93 -6.53 1.52
CA ALA A 94 -27.91 -7.11 0.62
C ALA A 94 -27.47 -7.09 -0.85
N ALA A 95 -26.57 -6.17 -1.22
CA ALA A 95 -26.09 -5.97 -2.58
C ALA A 95 -24.72 -6.61 -2.85
N SER A 96 -23.97 -6.99 -1.81
CA SER A 96 -22.66 -7.63 -1.95
C SER A 96 -22.40 -8.68 -0.88
N THR A 97 -22.05 -9.88 -1.31
CA THR A 97 -21.57 -10.96 -0.44
C THR A 97 -20.07 -10.84 -0.13
N THR A 98 -19.34 -9.96 -0.81
CA THR A 98 -17.89 -9.78 -0.62
C THR A 98 -17.60 -8.41 0.01
N PRO A 99 -16.88 -8.38 1.15
CA PRO A 99 -16.52 -7.13 1.82
C PRO A 99 -15.26 -6.54 1.20
N TRP A 100 -15.37 -5.95 0.01
CA TRP A 100 -14.23 -5.34 -0.67
C TRP A 100 -13.65 -4.20 0.18
N LEU A 101 -12.33 -4.21 0.37
CA LEU A 101 -11.62 -3.11 1.04
C LEU A 101 -11.72 -1.83 0.20
N PHE A 102 -11.69 -1.98 -1.13
CA PHE A 102 -11.86 -0.89 -2.10
C PHE A 102 -13.10 -1.11 -2.97
N ALA A 103 -14.29 -1.00 -2.37
CA ALA A 103 -15.55 -1.18 -3.10
C ALA A 103 -15.75 -0.12 -4.21
N GLY A 104 -16.31 -0.54 -5.34
CA GLY A 104 -16.73 0.35 -6.42
C GLY A 104 -18.11 0.96 -6.19
N LEU A 105 -18.60 1.73 -7.17
CA LEU A 105 -19.98 2.25 -7.15
C LEU A 105 -21.02 1.12 -7.08
N ASN A 106 -20.74 -0.01 -7.71
CA ASN A 106 -21.45 -1.25 -7.46
C ASN A 106 -20.73 -1.97 -6.30
N PRO A 107 -21.36 -2.11 -5.12
CA PRO A 107 -20.72 -2.71 -3.95
C PRO A 107 -20.37 -4.19 -4.15
N ALA A 108 -20.98 -4.88 -5.13
CA ALA A 108 -20.64 -6.26 -5.49
C ALA A 108 -19.27 -6.39 -6.18
N ARG A 109 -18.66 -5.27 -6.59
CA ARG A 109 -17.40 -5.27 -7.33
C ARG A 109 -16.38 -4.35 -6.66
N PRO A 110 -15.08 -4.67 -6.77
CA PRO A 110 -14.06 -3.72 -6.40
C PRO A 110 -14.08 -2.53 -7.36
N ILE A 111 -13.46 -1.44 -6.93
CA ILE A 111 -13.25 -0.26 -7.77
C ILE A 111 -12.47 -0.65 -9.02
N GLN A 112 -12.82 -0.05 -10.16
CA GLN A 112 -12.17 -0.38 -11.42
C GLN A 112 -10.76 0.22 -11.46
N SER A 113 -9.77 -0.60 -11.82
CA SER A 113 -8.37 -0.18 -11.90
C SER A 113 -8.15 1.03 -12.80
N GLN A 114 -8.85 1.10 -13.95
CA GLN A 114 -8.81 2.23 -14.89
C GLN A 114 -9.18 3.57 -14.21
N TYR A 115 -10.21 3.55 -13.36
CA TYR A 115 -10.62 4.73 -12.60
C TYR A 115 -9.52 5.17 -11.62
N ILE A 116 -8.90 4.23 -10.91
CA ILE A 116 -7.79 4.52 -10.00
C ILE A 116 -6.58 5.07 -10.76
N TYR A 117 -6.21 4.49 -11.89
CA TYR A 117 -5.11 4.99 -12.72
C TYR A 117 -5.35 6.44 -13.18
N LEU A 118 -6.56 6.77 -13.61
CA LEU A 118 -6.94 8.13 -13.98
C LEU A 118 -6.91 9.07 -12.76
N LYS A 119 -7.44 8.62 -11.62
CA LYS A 119 -7.45 9.39 -10.36
C LYS A 119 -6.03 9.72 -9.91
N LEU A 120 -5.12 8.75 -9.94
CA LEU A 120 -3.70 8.94 -9.61
C LEU A 120 -3.03 9.93 -10.56
N ARG A 121 -3.25 9.80 -11.88
CA ARG A 121 -2.69 10.75 -12.86
C ARG A 121 -3.16 12.18 -12.60
N ARG A 122 -4.45 12.40 -12.34
CA ARG A 122 -5.02 13.73 -12.04
C ARG A 122 -4.45 14.37 -10.78
N LEU A 123 -4.04 13.56 -9.81
CA LEU A 123 -3.45 14.03 -8.55
C LEU A 123 -1.92 14.20 -8.60
N GLY A 124 -1.34 14.09 -9.81
CA GLY A 124 0.11 14.17 -10.01
C GLY A 124 0.87 12.94 -9.51
N LEU A 125 0.19 11.79 -9.38
CA LEU A 125 0.76 10.49 -9.01
C LEU A 125 0.81 9.53 -10.21
N GLY A 126 0.86 10.09 -11.43
CA GLY A 126 0.78 9.33 -12.68
C GLY A 126 1.93 8.33 -12.90
N GLY A 127 3.07 8.52 -12.21
CA GLY A 127 4.19 7.57 -12.22
C GLY A 127 3.78 6.17 -11.75
N LEU A 128 2.83 6.08 -10.82
CA LEU A 128 2.24 4.83 -10.33
C LEU A 128 1.40 4.11 -11.39
N ALA A 129 0.84 4.87 -12.34
CA ALA A 129 -0.04 4.36 -13.38
C ALA A 129 0.69 3.86 -14.63
N GLY A 130 1.96 4.22 -14.82
CA GLY A 130 2.72 3.88 -16.03
C GLY A 130 3.88 2.88 -15.83
N ARG A 131 4.38 2.70 -14.60
CA ARG A 131 5.70 2.07 -14.33
C ARG A 131 5.65 0.83 -13.44
N ASN A 132 4.50 0.15 -13.35
CA ASN A 132 4.22 -0.80 -12.27
C ASN A 132 4.81 -2.22 -12.40
N THR A 133 5.77 -2.48 -13.31
CA THR A 133 6.44 -3.79 -13.41
C THR A 133 7.94 -3.72 -13.66
N ALA A 134 8.45 -2.74 -14.42
CA ALA A 134 9.85 -2.75 -14.86
C ALA A 134 10.89 -2.23 -13.85
N ARG A 135 10.51 -1.45 -12.82
CA ARG A 135 11.47 -0.83 -11.87
C ARG A 135 11.47 -1.37 -10.45
N LEU A 136 10.57 -2.31 -10.13
CA LEU A 136 10.63 -3.08 -8.87
C LEU A 136 11.82 -4.06 -8.82
N ALA A 137 12.61 -4.16 -9.88
CA ALA A 137 13.88 -4.89 -9.94
C ALA A 137 14.93 -4.42 -8.91
N LEU A 138 14.76 -3.24 -8.30
CA LEU A 138 15.65 -2.70 -7.26
C LEU A 138 15.10 -2.79 -5.83
N ALA A 139 14.18 -3.73 -5.58
CA ALA A 139 13.65 -4.03 -4.24
C ALA A 139 14.72 -4.51 -3.21
N ALA A 140 16.02 -4.50 -3.52
CA ALA A 140 17.09 -4.83 -2.58
C ALA A 140 17.58 -3.62 -1.75
N ASP A 141 17.27 -2.38 -2.16
CA ASP A 141 17.60 -1.17 -1.40
C ASP A 141 16.32 -0.44 -1.02
N VAL A 142 15.68 -0.88 0.06
CA VAL A 142 14.77 0.01 0.80
C VAL A 142 15.66 1.07 1.45
N SER A 143 15.92 2.16 0.72
CA SER A 143 16.79 3.26 1.18
C SER A 143 16.36 3.75 2.58
N ALA A 144 17.33 4.05 3.43
CA ALA A 144 17.13 4.65 4.75
C ALA A 144 16.24 5.92 4.71
N SER A 145 16.15 6.59 3.57
CA SER A 145 15.27 7.73 3.29
C SER A 145 13.77 7.38 3.34
N ILE A 146 13.38 6.19 2.87
CA ILE A 146 12.01 5.67 2.95
C ILE A 146 11.67 5.33 4.41
N LEU A 147 12.62 4.69 5.11
CA LEU A 147 12.48 4.37 6.54
C LEU A 147 12.38 5.64 7.40
N ALA A 148 13.16 6.67 7.11
CA ALA A 148 13.09 7.97 7.78
C ALA A 148 11.77 8.72 7.51
N ALA A 149 11.24 8.63 6.29
CA ALA A 149 9.94 9.20 5.93
C ALA A 149 8.76 8.52 6.66
N LEU A 150 8.94 7.25 7.05
CA LEU A 150 7.94 6.48 7.79
C LEU A 150 7.93 6.74 9.29
N THR A 151 9.06 7.17 9.88
CA THR A 151 9.23 7.19 11.33
C THR A 151 8.94 8.55 11.94
N GLY A 152 9.43 9.64 11.36
CA GLY A 152 9.11 11.02 11.77
C GLY A 152 9.31 11.42 13.25
N THR A 153 9.71 10.52 14.16
CA THR A 153 10.34 10.73 15.49
C THR A 153 10.57 9.38 16.22
N SER A 154 11.65 9.30 17.00
CA SER A 154 12.28 8.15 17.71
C SER A 154 13.12 7.19 16.85
N ILE A 155 14.45 7.24 17.07
CA ILE A 155 15.51 6.50 16.35
C ILE A 155 15.51 5.01 16.72
N ASP A 156 15.08 4.65 17.92
CA ASP A 156 15.12 3.27 18.42
C ASP A 156 14.08 2.39 17.72
N ASN A 157 12.82 2.85 17.64
CA ASN A 157 11.77 2.15 16.89
C ASN A 157 12.05 2.10 15.39
N ALA A 158 12.74 3.10 14.83
CA ALA A 158 13.05 3.17 13.41
C ALA A 158 14.03 2.07 12.98
N THR A 159 15.04 1.79 13.81
CA THR A 159 16.08 0.80 13.54
C THR A 159 15.55 -0.62 13.74
N ASP A 160 14.80 -0.85 14.82
CA ASP A 160 14.18 -2.15 15.09
C ASP A 160 13.10 -2.49 14.07
N TRP A 161 12.29 -1.51 13.66
CA TRP A 161 11.33 -1.67 12.58
C TRP A 161 12.01 -1.89 11.23
N ALA A 162 13.07 -1.14 10.92
CA ALA A 162 13.84 -1.35 9.69
C ALA A 162 14.42 -2.77 9.62
N ASN A 163 14.94 -3.30 10.73
CA ASN A 163 15.48 -4.65 10.83
C ASN A 163 14.40 -5.74 10.75
N PHE A 164 13.25 -5.54 11.40
CA PHE A 164 12.11 -6.44 11.38
C PHE A 164 11.42 -6.47 10.00
N VAL A 165 11.22 -5.30 9.39
CA VAL A 165 10.73 -5.18 8.02
C VAL A 165 11.74 -5.79 7.08
N LYS A 166 13.04 -5.51 7.15
CA LYS A 166 14.03 -6.11 6.25
C LYS A 166 13.92 -7.64 6.19
N ARG A 167 13.65 -8.32 7.30
CA ARG A 167 13.41 -9.77 7.32
C ARG A 167 12.11 -10.17 6.60
N ASN A 168 10.96 -9.64 7.02
CA ASN A 168 9.65 -9.96 6.42
C ASN A 168 9.51 -9.47 4.95
N TRP A 169 10.15 -8.35 4.64
CA TRP A 169 10.22 -7.71 3.32
C TRP A 169 11.06 -8.51 2.34
N THR A 170 12.20 -9.05 2.81
CA THR A 170 13.04 -9.94 2.01
C THR A 170 12.29 -11.21 1.66
N ASP A 171 11.54 -11.80 2.59
CA ASP A 171 10.73 -12.99 2.35
C ASP A 171 9.61 -12.73 1.34
N TYR A 172 8.93 -11.58 1.44
CA TYR A 172 7.92 -11.16 0.46
C TYR A 172 8.51 -10.88 -0.94
N ILE A 173 9.66 -10.19 -1.02
CA ILE A 173 10.35 -9.99 -2.30
C ILE A 173 10.82 -11.32 -2.87
N ALA A 174 11.29 -12.24 -2.03
CA ALA A 174 11.71 -13.57 -2.44
C ALA A 174 10.55 -14.42 -2.96
N SER A 175 9.35 -14.34 -2.35
CA SER A 175 8.15 -15.02 -2.86
C SER A 175 7.68 -14.42 -4.19
N ARG A 176 7.67 -13.08 -4.31
CA ARG A 176 7.37 -12.37 -5.56
C ARG A 176 8.32 -12.71 -6.71
N ARG A 177 9.59 -12.98 -6.43
CA ARG A 177 10.56 -13.43 -7.45
C ARG A 177 10.25 -14.85 -7.96
N LYS A 178 9.63 -15.69 -7.13
CA LYS A 178 9.26 -17.07 -7.49
C LYS A 178 7.97 -17.15 -8.30
N ASP A 179 7.03 -16.21 -8.10
CA ASP A 179 5.79 -16.11 -8.87
C ASP A 179 5.96 -15.48 -10.28
N ARG A 180 7.19 -15.39 -10.77
CA ARG A 180 7.48 -14.94 -12.15
C ARG A 180 7.64 -16.17 -13.05
N PRO A 181 6.73 -16.43 -14.02
CA PRO A 181 7.00 -17.37 -15.10
C PRO A 181 8.17 -16.91 -15.99
#